data_AF-A0A2G6E4D0-F1
#
_entry.id   AF-A0A2G6E4D0-F1
#
_cell.length_a   1.000
_cell.length_b   1.000
_cell.length_c   1.000
_cell.angle_alpha   90.00
_cell.angle_beta   90.00
_cell.angle_gamma   90.00
#
_symmetry.space_group_name_H-M   'P 1'
#
loop_
_entity.id
_entity.type
_entity.pdbx_description
1 polymer ?
#
loop_
_entity_poly.entity_id
_entity_poly.type
_entity_poly.pdbx_seq_one_letter_code
_entity_poly.pdbx_strand_id
1 'polypeptide(L)'
;MLEELLNRQAELRWLVVVGAYLDEEINLGKAAEMLGVHRLELQAQFQEQGIPLRLGVDTMEEAVAEMAAIHQWNTVADRHGVPQ
;
A
#
# COMPACT_ATOMS: atom_id res chain seq x y z
N MET A 1 -24.20 -18.59 4.72
CA MET A 1 -24.58 -17.18 4.97
C MET A 1 -23.41 -16.38 5.52
N LEU A 2 -22.72 -16.83 6.57
CA LEU A 2 -21.57 -16.11 7.14
C LEU A 2 -20.36 -16.06 6.17
N GLU A 3 -19.99 -17.18 5.56
CA GLU A 3 -18.87 -17.26 4.60
C GLU A 3 -19.06 -16.32 3.41
N GLU A 4 -20.28 -16.26 2.87
CA GLU A 4 -20.65 -15.35 1.79
C GLU A 4 -20.44 -13.87 2.16
N LEU A 5 -20.81 -13.49 3.39
CA LEU A 5 -20.61 -12.12 3.87
C LEU A 5 -19.13 -11.78 4.06
N LEU A 6 -18.34 -12.73 4.56
CA LEU A 6 -16.89 -12.57 4.71
C LEU A 6 -16.19 -12.44 3.36
N ASN A 7 -16.59 -13.25 2.37
CA ASN A 7 -16.06 -13.17 1.01
C ASN A 7 -16.38 -11.82 0.35
N ARG A 8 -17.62 -11.33 0.46
CA ARG A 8 -17.97 -9.99 -0.04
C ARG A 8 -17.15 -8.89 0.63
N GLN A 9 -16.92 -8.99 1.93
CA GLN A 9 -16.09 -8.01 2.63
C GLN A 9 -14.63 -8.04 2.13
N ALA A 10 -14.08 -9.24 1.89
CA ALA A 10 -12.74 -9.39 1.35
C ALA A 10 -12.63 -8.82 -0.06
N GLU A 11 -13.62 -9.10 -0.92
CA GLU A 11 -13.70 -8.54 -2.28
C GLU A 11 -13.81 -7.02 -2.27
N LEU A 12 -14.67 -6.45 -1.42
CA LEU A 12 -14.78 -4.99 -1.27
C LEU A 12 -13.47 -4.36 -0.80
N ARG A 13 -12.79 -4.99 0.15
CA ARG A 13 -11.48 -4.51 0.63
C ARG A 13 -10.45 -4.53 -0.50
N TRP A 14 -10.42 -5.61 -1.29
CA TRP A 14 -9.57 -5.71 -2.46
C TRP A 14 -9.80 -4.57 -3.43
N LEU A 15 -11.06 -4.34 -3.83
CA LEU A 15 -11.40 -3.28 -4.78
C LEU A 15 -11.01 -1.88 -4.29
N VAL A 16 -11.25 -1.58 -3.01
CA VAL A 16 -10.88 -0.28 -2.42
C VAL A 16 -9.37 -0.08 -2.41
N VAL A 17 -8.61 -1.09 -1.97
CA VAL A 17 -7.14 -0.99 -1.88
C VAL A 17 -6.50 -0.92 -3.27
N VAL A 18 -6.95 -1.75 -4.21
CA VAL A 18 -6.45 -1.72 -5.59
C VAL A 18 -6.81 -0.40 -6.27
N GLY A 19 -8.01 0.12 -6.04
CA GLY A 19 -8.41 1.46 -6.51
C GLY A 19 -7.45 2.54 -6.02
N ALA A 20 -7.22 2.62 -4.71
CA ALA A 20 -6.29 3.59 -4.13
C ALA A 20 -4.84 3.43 -4.65
N TYR A 21 -4.40 2.20 -4.94
CA TYR A 21 -3.10 1.95 -5.58
C TYR A 21 -3.05 2.45 -7.03
N LEU A 22 -4.13 2.21 -7.79
CA LEU A 22 -4.27 2.69 -9.16
C LEU A 22 -4.47 4.20 -9.24
N ASP A 23 -5.00 4.83 -8.21
CA ASP A 23 -5.13 6.29 -8.11
C ASP A 23 -3.88 6.95 -7.52
N GLU A 24 -2.81 6.18 -7.28
CA GLU A 24 -1.52 6.64 -6.73
C GLU A 24 -1.61 7.22 -5.31
N GLU A 25 -2.71 6.97 -4.62
CA GLU A 25 -2.91 7.39 -3.22
C GLU A 25 -2.08 6.54 -2.25
N ILE A 26 -1.80 5.28 -2.62
CA ILE A 26 -0.97 4.36 -1.84
C ILE A 26 0.03 3.59 -2.71
N ASN A 27 1.19 3.25 -2.15
CA ASN A 27 2.18 2.40 -2.81
C ASN A 27 1.87 0.89 -2.63
N LEU A 28 2.59 0.05 -3.39
CA LEU A 28 2.41 -1.41 -3.37
C LEU A 28 2.66 -2.03 -1.98
N GLY A 29 3.59 -1.45 -1.20
CA GLY A 29 3.88 -1.90 0.16
C GLY A 29 2.71 -1.67 1.09
N LYS A 30 2.09 -0.49 1.02
CA LYS A 30 0.93 -0.12 1.83
C LYS A 30 -0.31 -0.91 1.42
N ALA A 31 -0.50 -1.15 0.13
CA ALA A 31 -1.55 -2.03 -0.36
C ALA A 31 -1.42 -3.46 0.21
N ALA A 32 -0.21 -4.02 0.23
CA ALA A 32 0.06 -5.35 0.79
C ALA A 32 -0.24 -5.42 2.30
N GLU A 33 0.18 -4.38 3.05
CA GLU A 33 -0.13 -4.24 4.47
C GLU A 33 -1.64 -4.22 4.74
N MET A 34 -2.39 -3.42 3.98
CA MET A 34 -3.86 -3.29 4.14
C MET A 34 -4.63 -4.56 3.76
N LEU A 35 -4.09 -5.34 2.82
CA LEU A 35 -4.63 -6.64 2.42
C LEU A 35 -4.16 -7.79 3.31
N GLY A 36 -3.18 -7.55 4.19
CA GLY A 36 -2.63 -8.58 5.08
C GLY A 36 -1.82 -9.65 4.34
N VAL A 37 -1.25 -9.32 3.18
CA VAL A 37 -0.45 -10.23 2.34
C VAL A 37 0.98 -9.74 2.23
N HIS A 38 1.89 -10.61 1.81
CA HIS A 38 3.26 -10.20 1.58
C HIS A 38 3.38 -9.35 0.30
N ARG A 39 4.26 -8.34 0.28
CA ARG A 39 4.43 -7.45 -0.90
C ARG A 39 4.75 -8.21 -2.19
N LEU A 40 5.62 -9.21 -2.12
CA LEU A 40 5.99 -10.04 -3.29
C LEU A 40 4.82 -10.90 -3.78
N GLU A 41 3.94 -11.32 -2.87
CA GLU A 41 2.75 -12.09 -3.21
C GLU A 41 1.72 -11.20 -3.91
N LEU A 42 1.48 -9.99 -3.38
CA LEU A 42 0.63 -9.00 -4.05
C LEU A 42 1.18 -8.62 -5.43
N GLN A 43 2.50 -8.51 -5.56
CA GLN A 43 3.15 -8.24 -6.83
C GLN A 43 2.85 -9.33 -7.87
N ALA A 44 2.96 -10.61 -7.48
CA ALA A 44 2.63 -11.73 -8.36
C ALA A 44 1.13 -11.72 -8.74
N GLN A 45 0.25 -11.47 -7.77
CA GLN A 45 -1.20 -11.38 -8.01
C GLN A 45 -1.55 -10.27 -9.00
N PHE A 46 -0.90 -9.11 -8.90
CA PHE A 46 -1.11 -8.02 -9.85
C PHE A 46 -0.67 -8.41 -11.25
N GLN A 47 0.48 -9.09 -11.40
CA GLN A 47 0.94 -9.59 -12.70
C GLN A 47 -0.03 -10.59 -13.30
N GLU A 48 -0.51 -11.55 -12.50
CA GLU A 48 -1.48 -12.57 -12.95
C GLU A 48 -2.81 -11.96 -13.38
N GLN A 49 -3.26 -10.90 -12.70
CA GLN A 49 -4.51 -10.20 -12.99
C GLN A 49 -4.35 -9.06 -14.03
N GLY A 50 -3.14 -8.84 -14.55
CA GLY A 50 -2.85 -7.77 -15.50
C GLY A 50 -2.94 -6.35 -14.91
N ILE A 51 -2.87 -6.22 -13.59
CA ILE A 51 -2.80 -4.93 -12.90
C ILE A 51 -1.38 -4.38 -13.06
N PRO A 52 -1.21 -3.14 -13.54
CA PRO A 52 0.11 -2.58 -13.81
C PRO A 52 0.92 -2.46 -12.53
N LEU A 53 2.11 -3.05 -12.54
CA LEU A 53 3.07 -2.85 -11.47
C LEU A 53 3.75 -1.49 -11.64
N ARG A 54 3.42 -0.55 -10.76
CA ARG A 54 4.19 0.65 -10.47
C ARG A 54 5.42 0.25 -9.63
N LEU A 55 6.33 -0.50 -10.24
CA LEU A 55 7.72 -0.49 -9.77
C LEU A 55 8.21 0.91 -10.11
N GLY A 56 8.62 1.68 -9.11
CA GLY A 56 8.95 3.10 -9.25
C GLY A 56 9.64 3.41 -10.57
N VAL A 57 9.18 4.51 -11.17
CA VAL A 57 9.65 5.17 -12.38
C VAL A 57 11.14 4.88 -12.61
N ASP A 58 11.49 4.50 -13.84
CA ASP A 58 12.75 3.93 -14.39
C ASP A 58 14.13 4.11 -13.67
N THR A 59 14.30 4.91 -12.62
CA THR A 59 15.58 5.18 -11.94
C THR A 59 15.54 5.25 -10.40
N MET A 60 16.71 4.98 -9.82
CA MET A 60 17.02 4.96 -8.37
C MET A 60 16.65 6.25 -7.61
N GLU A 61 16.52 7.39 -8.30
CA GLU A 61 16.27 8.68 -7.66
C GLU A 61 14.90 8.78 -6.98
N GLU A 62 13.88 8.08 -7.47
CA GLU A 62 12.53 8.18 -6.92
C GLU A 62 12.34 7.32 -5.65
N ALA A 63 13.08 6.22 -5.56
CA ALA A 63 13.18 5.42 -4.34
C ALA A 63 13.77 6.22 -3.16
N VAL A 64 14.63 7.21 -3.45
CA VAL A 64 15.19 8.12 -2.44
C VAL A 64 14.18 9.18 -2.01
N ALA A 65 13.32 9.65 -2.92
CA ALA A 65 12.25 10.59 -2.61
C ALA A 65 11.17 9.96 -1.69
N GLU A 66 10.86 8.67 -1.89
CA GLU A 66 9.90 7.94 -1.04
C GLU A 66 10.45 7.71 0.39
N MET A 67 11.75 7.41 0.54
CA MET A 67 12.41 7.37 1.86
C MET A 67 12.45 8.75 2.54
N ALA A 68 12.64 9.83 1.77
CA ALA A 68 12.63 11.19 2.31
C ALA A 68 11.25 11.60 2.85
N ALA A 69 10.16 11.17 2.20
CA ALA A 69 8.80 11.42 2.67
C ALA A 69 8.48 10.67 3.99
N ILE A 70 8.95 9.43 4.12
CA ILE A 70 8.83 8.65 5.38
C ILE A 70 9.62 9.32 6.51
N HIS A 71 10.81 9.86 6.22
CA HIS A 71 11.63 10.56 7.21
C HIS A 71 11.04 11.91 7.65
N GLN A 72 10.33 12.59 6.74
CA GLN A 72 9.62 13.84 7.05
C GLN A 72 8.46 13.64 8.02
N TRP A 73 7.76 12.50 7.97
CA TRP A 73 6.64 12.22 8.89
C TRP A 73 7.11 11.92 10.33
N ASN A 74 8.22 11.21 10.49
CA ASN A 74 8.80 10.92 11.82
C ASN A 74 9.35 12.16 12.53
N THR A 75 9.81 13.17 11.80
CA THR A 75 10.31 14.42 12.40
C THR A 75 9.20 15.38 12.85
N VAL A 76 7.97 15.19 12.38
CA VAL A 76 6.79 15.92 12.91
C VAL A 76 6.20 15.24 14.15
N ALA A 77 6.33 13.91 14.27
CA ALA A 77 5.86 13.14 15.43
C ALA A 77 6.65 13.45 16.72
N ASP A 78 7.93 13.83 16.61
CA ASP A 78 8.78 14.14 17.78
C ASP A 78 8.53 15.54 18.39
N ARG A 79 7.63 16.36 17.84
CA ARG A 79 7.33 17.72 18.38
C ARG A 79 6.02 17.84 19.15
N HIS A 80 5.22 16.78 19.26
CA HIS A 80 3.99 16.80 20.06
C HIS A 80 3.95 15.68 21.12
N GLY A 81 4.89 15.81 22.07
CA GLY A 81 4.78 15.57 23.51
C GLY A 81 3.88 14.45 24.07
N VAL A 82 4.52 13.56 24.84
CA VAL A 82 3.91 13.03 26.07
C VAL A 82 4.41 13.88 27.25
N PRO A 83 3.55 14.68 27.93
CA PRO A 83 3.88 15.22 29.23
C PRO A 83 3.53 14.22 30.34
N GLN A 84 4.56 13.89 31.13
CA GLN A 84 4.63 13.30 32.48
C GLN A 84 3.69 12.13 32.81
#